data_AF-A0A368VTL5-F1
#
_entry.id   AF-A0A368VTL5-F1
#
_cell.length_a   1.000
_cell.length_b   1.000
_cell.length_c   1.000
_cell.angle_alpha   90.00
_cell.angle_beta   90.00
_cell.angle_gamma   90.00
#
_symmetry.space_group_name_H-M   'P 1'
#
loop_
_entity.id
_entity.type
_entity.pdbx_description
1 polymer ?
#
loop_
_entity_poly.entity_id
_entity_poly.type
_entity_poly.pdbx_seq_one_letter_code
_entity_poly.pdbx_strand_id
1 'polypeptide(L)'
;MTAPTPPPPGQAVQPRNGLGTTGFVLGLLATLFSLIPIIGVIAWPLAILGLIFGILGILRARKGAATNKGLAIAGTVLAAIGLVICIIWTALAGAAVEGANRELNRIEKELEQAAPPVQDGEQASEPTKLAFGKAHVWPGGEGVVVSAPTKYTENNPLILNNDERGVAVDITITNKTGDEINPASWDITATHGDRPAEMLMTEDAFANAQVPSGGELTITRAFKVGPEPAELQISVAPNMFAESTVYYHGEF
;
A
#
# COMPACT_ATOMS: atom_id res chain seq x y z
N MET A 1 71.82 54.43 24.30
CA MET A 1 70.41 54.87 24.23
C MET A 1 69.66 53.84 23.39
N THR A 2 68.87 52.97 24.02
CA THR A 2 68.06 51.93 23.35
C THR A 2 66.72 52.54 22.96
N ALA A 3 66.40 52.56 21.66
CA ALA A 3 65.13 53.09 21.16
C ALA A 3 63.94 52.18 21.58
N PRO A 4 62.77 52.76 21.89
CA PRO A 4 61.58 51.99 22.25
C PRO A 4 61.03 51.23 21.03
N THR A 5 60.77 49.94 21.22
CA THR A 5 60.13 49.07 20.22
C THR A 5 58.69 49.50 19.96
N PRO A 6 58.22 49.52 18.69
CA PRO A 6 56.85 49.87 18.36
C PRO A 6 55.84 48.87 18.94
N PRO A 7 54.64 49.33 19.34
CA PRO A 7 53.61 48.45 19.88
C PRO A 7 53.12 47.45 18.82
N PRO A 8 52.74 46.22 19.22
CA PRO A 8 52.25 45.20 18.29
C PRO A 8 50.96 45.67 17.61
N PRO A 9 50.77 45.38 16.30
CA PRO A 9 49.56 45.74 15.59
C PRO A 9 48.34 45.09 16.24
N GLY A 10 47.34 45.90 16.60
CA GLY A 10 46.09 45.43 17.18
C GLY A 10 45.40 44.44 16.23
N GLN A 11 45.05 43.27 16.75
CA GLN A 11 44.33 42.25 15.98
C GLN A 11 42.96 42.81 15.56
N ALA A 12 42.75 42.98 14.25
CA ALA A 12 41.44 43.31 13.71
C ALA A 12 40.48 42.14 14.00
N VAL A 13 39.48 42.37 14.85
CA VAL A 13 38.45 41.38 15.16
C VAL A 13 37.65 41.12 13.88
N GLN A 14 37.78 39.91 13.33
CA GLN A 14 37.07 39.48 12.13
C GLN A 14 35.54 39.54 12.35
N PRO A 15 34.75 40.13 11.43
CA PRO A 15 33.30 40.21 11.56
C PRO A 15 32.62 38.83 11.64
N ARG A 16 31.72 38.62 12.60
CA ARG A 16 31.08 37.31 12.85
C ARG A 16 29.78 37.14 12.05
N ASN A 17 29.91 37.09 10.72
CA ASN A 17 28.78 37.11 9.78
C ASN A 17 28.04 35.76 9.59
N GLY A 18 28.58 34.65 10.11
CA GLY A 18 28.09 33.29 9.79
C GLY A 18 26.59 33.06 10.00
N LEU A 19 26.00 33.60 11.07
CA LEU A 19 24.58 33.40 11.39
C LEU A 19 23.63 34.08 10.40
N GLY A 20 23.99 35.27 9.91
CA GLY A 20 23.18 35.98 8.91
C GLY A 20 23.18 35.25 7.56
N THR A 21 24.32 34.66 7.18
CA THR A 21 24.43 33.85 5.96
C THR A 21 23.65 32.54 6.08
N THR A 22 23.76 31.84 7.22
CA THR A 22 22.99 30.61 7.45
C THR A 22 21.48 30.87 7.45
N GLY A 23 21.02 31.95 8.10
CA GLY A 23 19.61 32.35 8.07
C GLY A 23 19.11 32.65 6.65
N PHE A 24 19.94 33.27 5.80
CA PHE A 24 19.62 33.52 4.41
C PHE A 24 19.50 32.25 3.55
N VAL A 25 20.47 31.33 3.66
CA VAL A 25 20.44 30.09 2.88
C VAL A 25 19.26 29.21 3.30
N LEU A 26 19.01 29.08 4.60
CA LEU A 26 17.87 28.30 5.10
C LEU A 26 16.53 28.92 4.73
N GLY A 27 16.42 30.25 4.80
CA GLY A 27 15.22 30.97 4.35
C GLY A 27 14.96 30.77 2.85
N LEU A 28 15.99 30.87 2.02
CA LEU A 28 15.89 30.65 0.57
C LEU A 28 15.46 29.22 0.24
N LEU A 29 16.10 28.22 0.86
CA LEU A 29 15.75 26.81 0.65
C LEU A 29 14.32 26.52 1.13
N ALA A 30 13.90 27.08 2.27
CA ALA A 30 12.53 26.97 2.76
C ALA A 30 11.52 27.53 1.76
N THR A 31 11.78 28.72 1.19
CA THR A 31 10.90 29.32 0.18
C THR A 31 10.82 28.45 -1.08
N LEU A 32 11.96 27.97 -1.59
CA LEU A 32 11.99 27.14 -2.80
C LEU A 32 11.25 25.81 -2.60
N PHE A 33 11.47 25.14 -1.46
CA PHE A 33 10.78 23.88 -1.17
C PHE A 33 9.30 24.08 -0.82
N SER A 34 8.89 25.25 -0.30
CA SER A 34 7.48 25.56 -0.03
C SER A 34 6.61 25.66 -1.29
N LEU A 35 7.21 25.87 -2.47
CA LEU A 35 6.49 25.93 -3.74
C LEU A 35 6.12 24.55 -4.29
N ILE A 36 6.71 23.46 -3.76
CA ILE A 36 6.45 22.09 -4.19
C ILE A 36 5.66 21.37 -3.07
N PRO A 37 4.34 21.13 -3.24
CA PRO A 37 3.46 20.67 -2.15
C PRO A 37 3.92 19.39 -1.45
N ILE A 38 4.49 18.43 -2.19
CA ILE A 38 4.94 17.13 -1.65
C ILE A 38 6.24 17.26 -0.83
N ILE A 39 7.09 18.25 -1.12
CA ILE A 39 8.35 18.51 -0.39
C ILE A 39 8.11 19.51 0.78
N GLY A 40 6.93 20.13 0.84
CA GLY A 40 6.55 21.13 1.84
C GLY A 40 6.66 20.68 3.30
N VAL A 41 6.62 19.37 3.59
CA VAL A 41 6.85 18.83 4.94
C VAL A 41 8.27 19.16 5.44
N ILE A 42 9.27 19.09 4.55
CA ILE A 42 10.67 19.44 4.87
C ILE A 42 10.82 20.97 4.98
N ALA A 43 9.97 21.75 4.34
CA ALA A 43 10.03 23.21 4.40
C ALA A 43 9.72 23.76 5.80
N TRP A 44 8.93 23.06 6.63
CA TRP A 44 8.59 23.48 7.99
C TRP A 44 9.81 23.67 8.91
N PRO A 45 10.67 22.66 9.15
CA PRO A 45 11.86 22.84 9.99
C PRO A 45 12.85 23.85 9.39
N LEU A 46 12.99 23.89 8.05
CA LEU A 46 13.88 24.84 7.38
C LEU A 46 13.41 26.28 7.54
N ALA A 47 12.11 26.55 7.41
CA ALA A 47 11.53 27.88 7.60
C ALA A 47 11.72 28.37 9.04
N ILE A 48 11.46 27.51 10.02
CA ILE A 48 11.63 27.83 11.44
C ILE A 48 13.11 28.13 11.76
N LEU A 49 14.03 27.26 11.31
CA LEU A 49 15.47 27.46 11.54
C LEU A 49 15.98 28.71 10.81
N GLY A 50 15.54 28.94 9.57
CA GLY A 50 15.87 30.15 8.80
C GLY A 50 15.43 31.43 9.50
N LEU A 51 14.22 31.43 10.08
CA LEU A 51 13.68 32.55 10.85
C LEU A 51 14.51 32.80 12.13
N ILE A 52 14.81 31.74 12.89
CA ILE A 52 15.61 31.85 14.12
C ILE A 52 17.01 32.39 13.84
N PHE A 53 17.73 31.79 12.88
CA PHE A 53 19.09 32.23 12.54
C PHE A 53 19.12 33.62 11.90
N GLY A 54 18.10 33.97 11.11
CA GLY A 54 17.91 35.30 10.55
C GLY A 54 17.77 36.36 11.65
N ILE A 55 16.87 36.15 12.61
CA ILE A 55 16.66 37.06 13.75
C ILE A 55 17.95 37.20 14.59
N LEU A 56 18.63 36.10 14.88
CA LEU A 56 19.90 36.12 15.63
C LEU A 56 21.02 36.85 14.87
N GLY A 57 21.04 36.75 13.53
CA GLY A 57 21.95 37.50 12.65
C GLY A 57 21.69 39.00 12.70
N ILE A 58 20.42 39.42 12.66
CA ILE A 58 20.01 40.83 12.78
C ILE A 58 20.43 41.39 14.15
N LEU A 59 20.18 40.65 15.24
CA LEU A 59 20.52 41.08 16.60
C LEU A 59 22.04 41.25 16.79
N ARG A 60 22.86 40.38 16.18
CA ARG A 60 24.33 40.49 16.22
C ARG A 60 24.86 41.63 15.37
N ALA A 61 24.24 41.91 14.22
CA ALA A 61 24.58 43.08 13.41
C ALA A 61 24.22 44.40 14.12
N ARG A 62 23.11 44.45 14.86
CA ARG A 62 22.74 45.63 15.67
C ARG A 62 23.71 45.92 16.81
N LYS A 63 24.39 44.89 17.35
CA LYS A 63 25.41 45.02 18.39
C LYS A 63 26.81 45.39 17.87
N GLY A 64 26.96 45.64 16.57
CA GLY A 64 28.25 45.97 15.94
C GLY A 64 29.19 44.78 15.73
N ALA A 65 28.74 43.56 16.03
CA ALA A 65 29.55 42.34 15.92
C ALA A 65 29.51 41.69 14.52
N ALA A 66 28.66 42.18 13.62
CA ALA A 66 28.49 41.69 12.26
C ALA A 66 28.15 42.84 11.30
N THR A 67 28.59 42.74 10.04
CA THR A 67 28.41 43.77 9.01
C THR A 67 27.33 43.42 7.99
N ASN A 68 26.74 42.22 8.06
CA ASN A 68 25.81 41.67 7.07
C ASN A 68 24.32 41.83 7.42
N LYS A 69 23.92 43.00 7.93
CA LYS A 69 22.54 43.27 8.36
C LYS A 69 21.49 43.07 7.25
N GLY A 70 21.78 43.53 6.03
CA GLY A 70 20.86 43.42 4.88
C GLY A 70 20.55 41.97 4.51
N LEU A 71 21.57 41.11 4.51
CA LEU A 71 21.42 39.69 4.19
C LEU A 71 20.60 38.94 5.25
N ALA A 72 20.83 39.25 6.53
CA ALA A 72 20.06 38.67 7.63
C ALA A 72 18.58 39.07 7.57
N ILE A 73 18.27 40.32 7.19
CA ILE A 73 16.89 40.78 6.97
C ILE A 73 16.26 40.04 5.79
N ALA A 74 16.93 39.98 4.64
CA ALA A 74 16.43 39.28 3.46
C ALA A 74 16.11 37.80 3.77
N GLY A 75 17.01 37.10 4.48
CA GLY A 75 16.80 35.71 4.89
C GLY A 75 15.61 35.52 5.82
N THR A 76 15.45 36.43 6.79
CA THR A 76 14.32 36.42 7.74
C THR A 76 12.99 36.62 7.02
N VAL A 77 12.94 37.55 6.05
CA VAL A 77 11.73 37.84 5.26
C VAL A 77 11.37 36.64 4.37
N LEU A 78 12.35 36.03 3.69
CA LEU A 78 12.13 34.85 2.86
C LEU A 78 11.62 33.65 3.68
N ALA A 79 12.21 33.42 4.86
CA ALA A 79 11.76 32.37 5.78
C ALA A 79 10.31 32.60 6.25
N ALA A 80 9.94 33.85 6.57
CA ALA A 80 8.58 34.20 6.96
C ALA A 80 7.57 33.99 5.82
N ILE A 81 7.90 34.40 4.60
CA ILE A 81 7.05 34.19 3.42
C ILE A 81 6.86 32.69 3.14
N GLY A 82 7.94 31.92 3.16
CA GLY A 82 7.88 30.46 2.97
C GLY A 82 6.99 29.77 4.01
N LEU A 83 7.08 30.19 5.28
CA LEU A 83 6.23 29.66 6.35
C LEU A 83 4.74 29.96 6.13
N VAL A 84 4.40 31.18 5.71
CA VAL A 84 3.00 31.56 5.41
C VAL A 84 2.44 30.74 4.26
N ILE A 85 3.22 30.53 3.19
CA ILE A 85 2.82 29.70 2.05
C ILE A 85 2.57 28.25 2.48
N CYS A 86 3.44 27.68 3.33
CA CYS A 86 3.24 26.35 3.89
C CYS A 86 1.94 26.24 4.70
N ILE A 87 1.65 27.22 5.55
CA ILE A 87 0.41 27.24 6.36
C ILE A 87 -0.82 27.24 5.46
N ILE A 88 -0.83 28.07 4.40
CA ILE A 88 -1.93 28.13 3.44
C ILE A 88 -2.14 26.78 2.74
N TRP A 89 -1.07 26.15 2.24
CA TRP A 89 -1.17 24.83 1.62
C TRP A 89 -1.69 23.76 2.57
N THR A 90 -1.22 23.78 3.83
CA THR A 90 -1.65 22.80 4.84
C THR A 90 -3.13 22.97 5.17
N ALA A 91 -3.61 24.22 5.27
CA ALA A 91 -5.02 24.52 5.49
C ALA A 91 -5.91 24.10 4.29
N LEU A 92 -5.46 24.37 3.05
CA LEU A 92 -6.17 23.94 1.84
C LEU A 92 -6.23 22.42 1.72
N ALA A 93 -5.13 21.71 2.00
CA ALA A 93 -5.09 20.27 2.01
C ALA A 93 -6.01 19.68 3.09
N GLY A 94 -6.00 20.25 4.30
CA GLY A 94 -6.91 19.85 5.37
C GLY A 94 -8.38 19.99 4.97
N ALA A 95 -8.76 21.13 4.39
CA ALA A 95 -10.12 21.36 3.91
C ALA A 95 -10.53 20.39 2.78
N ALA A 96 -9.61 20.06 1.86
CA ALA A 96 -9.86 19.09 0.80
C ALA A 96 -10.02 17.66 1.34
N VAL A 97 -9.21 17.25 2.30
CA VAL A 97 -9.30 15.94 2.97
C VAL A 97 -10.60 15.83 3.77
N GLU A 98 -10.97 16.87 4.51
CA GLU A 98 -12.26 16.91 5.21
C GLU A 98 -13.44 16.83 4.24
N GLY A 99 -13.35 17.48 3.08
CA GLY A 99 -14.35 17.38 2.02
C GLY A 99 -14.47 15.94 1.50
N ALA A 100 -13.34 15.32 1.15
CA ALA A 100 -13.31 13.93 0.69
C ALA A 100 -13.86 12.94 1.74
N ASN A 101 -13.50 13.11 3.02
CA ASN A 101 -14.02 12.28 4.10
C ASN A 101 -15.53 12.45 4.31
N ARG A 102 -16.06 13.68 4.14
CA ARG A 102 -17.51 13.92 4.23
C ARG A 102 -18.26 13.21 3.11
N GLU A 103 -17.75 13.23 1.89
CA GLU A 103 -18.35 12.52 0.75
C GLU A 103 -18.25 11.01 0.93
N LEU A 104 -17.11 10.47 1.37
CA LEU A 104 -16.95 9.05 1.67
C LEU A 104 -17.94 8.59 2.76
N ASN A 105 -18.05 9.33 3.87
CA ASN A 105 -19.00 9.02 4.94
C ASN A 105 -20.46 9.16 4.48
N ARG A 106 -20.74 10.02 3.50
CA ARG A 106 -22.08 10.20 2.94
C ARG A 106 -22.44 9.03 2.01
N ILE A 107 -21.50 8.60 1.17
CA ILE A 107 -21.65 7.42 0.32
C ILE A 107 -21.82 6.18 1.20
N GLU A 108 -21.02 6.01 2.25
CA GLU A 108 -21.16 4.91 3.22
C GLU A 108 -22.58 4.89 3.83
N LYS A 109 -23.08 6.04 4.30
CA LYS A 109 -24.45 6.16 4.82
C LYS A 109 -25.53 5.94 3.77
N GLU A 110 -25.33 6.42 2.55
CA GLU A 110 -26.27 6.19 1.44
C GLU A 110 -26.29 4.71 1.05
N LEU A 111 -25.15 4.01 1.06
CA LEU A 111 -25.07 2.56 0.86
C LEU A 111 -25.72 1.79 2.00
N GLU A 112 -25.53 2.22 3.24
CA GLU A 112 -26.14 1.59 4.43
C GLU A 112 -27.67 1.81 4.48
N GLN A 113 -28.16 2.94 3.97
CA GLN A 113 -29.60 3.26 3.91
C GLN A 113 -30.28 2.74 2.63
N ALA A 114 -29.55 2.65 1.52
CA ALA A 114 -30.03 2.08 0.26
C ALA A 114 -29.90 0.56 0.23
N ALA A 115 -29.02 -0.02 1.06
CA ALA A 115 -29.12 -1.41 1.43
C ALA A 115 -30.48 -1.58 2.12
N PRO A 116 -31.37 -2.46 1.62
CA PRO A 116 -32.56 -2.80 2.39
C PRO A 116 -32.10 -3.24 3.79
N PRO A 117 -32.88 -2.96 4.85
CA PRO A 117 -32.60 -3.56 6.15
C PRO A 117 -32.39 -5.04 5.89
N VAL A 118 -31.26 -5.59 6.36
CA VAL A 118 -31.09 -7.05 6.40
C VAL A 118 -32.27 -7.52 7.23
N GLN A 119 -33.32 -7.94 6.54
CA GLN A 119 -34.41 -8.63 7.18
C GLN A 119 -33.74 -9.86 7.77
N ASP A 120 -33.93 -10.11 9.06
CA ASP A 120 -33.49 -11.32 9.77
C ASP A 120 -34.16 -12.58 9.18
N GLY A 121 -33.98 -12.80 7.87
CA GLY A 121 -34.81 -13.65 7.04
C GLY A 121 -34.32 -13.79 5.59
N GLU A 122 -33.49 -12.89 5.07
CA GLU A 122 -32.66 -13.20 3.89
C GLU A 122 -31.28 -13.59 4.41
N GLN A 123 -31.16 -14.84 4.86
CA GLN A 123 -29.85 -15.44 5.14
C GLN A 123 -28.99 -15.20 3.91
N ALA A 124 -27.90 -14.43 4.05
CA ALA A 124 -26.74 -14.64 3.21
C ALA A 124 -26.51 -16.14 3.24
N SER A 125 -26.72 -16.82 2.11
CA SER A 125 -26.59 -18.26 2.01
C SER A 125 -25.24 -18.59 2.61
N GLU A 126 -25.24 -19.38 3.70
CA GLU A 126 -23.98 -19.76 4.33
C GLU A 126 -23.05 -20.27 3.23
N PRO A 127 -21.76 -19.88 3.25
CA PRO A 127 -20.81 -20.34 2.25
C PRO A 127 -20.90 -21.87 2.16
N THR A 128 -21.15 -22.41 0.98
CA THR A 128 -21.38 -23.84 0.83
C THR A 128 -20.07 -24.58 1.11
N LYS A 129 -19.97 -25.20 2.29
CA LYS A 129 -18.80 -25.99 2.72
C LYS A 129 -19.01 -27.46 2.41
N LEU A 130 -18.07 -28.06 1.70
CA LEU A 130 -18.11 -29.45 1.26
C LEU A 130 -16.81 -30.16 1.63
N ALA A 131 -16.90 -31.45 1.94
CA ALA A 131 -15.72 -32.30 1.98
C ALA A 131 -15.18 -32.52 0.55
N PHE A 132 -13.87 -32.73 0.42
CA PHE A 132 -13.27 -33.16 -0.85
C PHE A 132 -13.97 -34.40 -1.45
N GLY A 133 -14.12 -34.42 -2.77
CA GLY A 133 -14.78 -35.45 -3.55
C GLY A 133 -16.31 -35.31 -3.65
N LYS A 134 -16.92 -34.33 -2.97
CA LYS A 134 -18.34 -34.02 -3.16
C LYS A 134 -18.54 -33.15 -4.40
N ALA A 135 -19.63 -33.41 -5.13
CA ALA A 135 -19.98 -32.59 -6.28
C ALA A 135 -20.87 -31.42 -5.87
N HIS A 136 -20.67 -30.28 -6.52
CA HIS A 136 -21.56 -29.12 -6.45
C HIS A 136 -22.02 -28.73 -7.85
N VAL A 137 -23.24 -28.24 -7.98
CA VAL A 137 -23.79 -27.69 -9.22
C VAL A 137 -24.47 -26.37 -8.89
N TRP A 138 -24.03 -25.29 -9.51
CA TRP A 138 -24.65 -23.97 -9.38
C TRP A 138 -25.97 -23.94 -10.18
N PRO A 139 -26.92 -23.05 -9.82
CA PRO A 139 -28.20 -22.93 -10.54
C PRO A 139 -28.05 -22.63 -12.04
N GLY A 140 -26.94 -22.01 -12.46
CA GLY A 140 -26.60 -21.75 -13.86
C GLY A 140 -26.29 -23.01 -14.68
N GLY A 141 -25.98 -24.13 -14.02
CA GLY A 141 -25.66 -25.42 -14.65
C GLY A 141 -24.17 -25.74 -14.68
N GLU A 142 -23.30 -24.85 -14.23
CA GLU A 142 -21.89 -25.16 -13.96
C GLU A 142 -21.81 -26.15 -12.80
N GLY A 143 -20.93 -27.14 -12.90
CA GLY A 143 -20.67 -28.08 -11.81
C GLY A 143 -19.19 -28.25 -11.55
N VAL A 144 -18.85 -28.55 -10.30
CA VAL A 144 -17.47 -28.79 -9.88
C VAL A 144 -17.38 -29.94 -8.89
N VAL A 145 -16.27 -30.67 -8.96
CA VAL A 145 -15.80 -31.61 -7.94
C VAL A 145 -14.32 -31.33 -7.71
N VAL A 146 -13.90 -31.22 -6.44
CA VAL A 146 -12.47 -31.13 -6.09
C VAL A 146 -12.05 -32.44 -5.45
N SER A 147 -11.05 -33.12 -6.00
CA SER A 147 -10.57 -34.40 -5.47
C SER A 147 -9.90 -34.26 -4.10
N ALA A 148 -9.66 -35.39 -3.44
CA ALA A 148 -8.88 -35.39 -2.20
C ALA A 148 -7.44 -34.91 -2.47
N PRO A 149 -6.86 -34.10 -1.57
CA PRO A 149 -5.53 -33.55 -1.77
C PRO A 149 -4.46 -34.65 -1.80
N THR A 150 -3.55 -34.54 -2.76
CA THR A 150 -2.42 -35.44 -2.95
C THR A 150 -1.11 -34.69 -2.77
N LYS A 151 -0.05 -35.40 -2.36
CA LYS A 151 1.27 -34.78 -2.24
C LYS A 151 1.80 -34.40 -3.62
N TYR A 152 2.08 -33.11 -3.79
CA TYR A 152 2.77 -32.60 -4.97
C TYR A 152 4.27 -32.51 -4.71
N THR A 153 5.06 -33.09 -5.61
CA THR A 153 6.52 -33.06 -5.52
C THR A 153 7.08 -32.20 -6.64
N GLU A 154 7.87 -31.21 -6.26
CA GLU A 154 8.59 -30.36 -7.19
C GLU A 154 10.09 -30.46 -6.89
N ASN A 155 10.89 -30.72 -7.93
CA ASN A 155 12.33 -30.92 -7.80
C ASN A 155 13.10 -29.61 -7.94
N ASN A 156 12.45 -28.54 -8.39
CA ASN A 156 13.05 -27.22 -8.48
C ASN A 156 12.92 -26.44 -7.16
N PRO A 157 14.03 -26.19 -6.44
CA PRO A 157 14.01 -25.49 -5.16
C PRO A 157 13.61 -24.00 -5.26
N LEU A 158 13.53 -23.44 -6.47
CA LEU A 158 13.00 -22.09 -6.71
C LEU A 158 11.46 -22.07 -6.70
N ILE A 159 10.82 -23.22 -6.86
CA ILE A 159 9.37 -23.36 -6.92
C ILE A 159 8.84 -23.87 -5.57
N LEU A 160 9.46 -24.91 -5.02
CA LEU A 160 9.14 -25.42 -3.68
C LEU A 160 10.44 -25.60 -2.89
N ASN A 161 10.63 -24.81 -1.83
CA ASN A 161 11.83 -24.94 -1.01
C ASN A 161 11.68 -26.11 -0.01
N ASN A 162 12.78 -26.46 0.69
CA ASN A 162 12.80 -27.62 1.59
C ASN A 162 11.88 -27.49 2.82
N ASP A 163 11.43 -26.27 3.15
CA ASP A 163 10.57 -25.99 4.30
C ASP A 163 9.08 -25.92 3.91
N GLU A 164 8.77 -26.05 2.62
CA GLU A 164 7.43 -25.99 2.04
C GLU A 164 6.98 -27.35 1.54
N ARG A 165 5.67 -27.60 1.59
CA ARG A 165 5.06 -28.79 1.00
C ARG A 165 4.20 -28.39 -0.19
N GLY A 166 4.20 -29.20 -1.23
CA GLY A 166 3.27 -29.08 -2.33
C GLY A 166 2.05 -29.95 -2.07
N VAL A 167 0.86 -29.41 -2.33
CA VAL A 167 -0.38 -30.18 -2.44
C VAL A 167 -0.96 -30.03 -3.84
N ALA A 168 -1.48 -31.11 -4.42
CA ALA A 168 -2.20 -31.09 -5.68
C ALA A 168 -3.63 -31.61 -5.49
N VAL A 169 -4.57 -30.97 -6.19
CA VAL A 169 -5.98 -31.38 -6.29
C VAL A 169 -6.37 -31.40 -7.76
N ASP A 170 -7.22 -32.38 -8.11
CA ASP A 170 -7.86 -32.44 -9.42
C ASP A 170 -9.22 -31.75 -9.29
N ILE A 171 -9.48 -30.80 -10.17
CA ILE A 171 -10.72 -30.05 -10.23
C ILE A 171 -11.45 -30.47 -11.50
N THR A 172 -12.51 -31.24 -11.33
CA THR A 172 -13.37 -31.68 -12.42
C THR A 172 -14.53 -30.70 -12.57
N ILE A 173 -14.64 -30.10 -13.75
CA ILE A 173 -15.64 -29.10 -14.10
C ILE A 173 -16.58 -29.71 -15.12
N THR A 174 -17.88 -29.65 -14.84
CA THR A 174 -18.94 -30.12 -15.74
C THR A 174 -19.75 -28.94 -16.24
N ASN A 175 -20.00 -28.87 -17.54
CA ASN A 175 -20.85 -27.83 -18.12
C ASN A 175 -22.23 -28.40 -18.46
N LYS A 176 -23.25 -28.08 -17.66
CA LYS A 176 -24.66 -28.36 -18.00
C LYS A 176 -25.43 -27.10 -18.40
N THR A 177 -24.71 -26.01 -18.65
CA THR A 177 -25.30 -24.77 -19.18
C THR A 177 -25.67 -24.96 -20.66
N GLY A 178 -26.37 -24.00 -21.25
CA GLY A 178 -26.68 -23.99 -22.68
C GLY A 178 -25.53 -23.50 -23.58
N ASP A 179 -24.50 -22.89 -22.99
CA ASP A 179 -23.41 -22.22 -23.70
C ASP A 179 -22.06 -22.91 -23.42
N GLU A 180 -20.99 -22.49 -24.10
CA GLU A 180 -19.64 -22.93 -23.77
C GLU A 180 -19.11 -22.17 -22.54
N ILE A 181 -18.42 -22.87 -21.64
CA ILE A 181 -17.79 -22.24 -20.47
C ILE A 181 -16.26 -22.31 -20.58
N ASN A 182 -15.58 -21.31 -20.03
CA ASN A 182 -14.13 -21.27 -19.96
C ASN A 182 -13.66 -21.35 -18.49
N PRO A 183 -13.19 -22.50 -18.01
CA PRO A 183 -12.62 -22.66 -16.68
C PRO A 183 -11.49 -21.70 -16.33
N ALA A 184 -10.79 -21.13 -17.32
CA ALA A 184 -9.74 -20.15 -17.08
C ALA A 184 -10.25 -18.83 -16.51
N SER A 185 -11.55 -18.53 -16.61
CA SER A 185 -12.16 -17.35 -15.97
C SER A 185 -12.69 -17.63 -14.56
N TRP A 186 -12.60 -18.86 -14.07
CA TRP A 186 -13.07 -19.23 -12.74
C TRP A 186 -12.06 -18.78 -11.69
N ASP A 187 -12.58 -18.28 -10.57
CA ASP A 187 -11.76 -17.94 -9.41
C ASP A 187 -11.55 -19.19 -8.55
N ILE A 188 -10.30 -19.64 -8.49
CA ILE A 188 -9.89 -20.83 -7.74
C ILE A 188 -8.72 -20.43 -6.85
N THR A 189 -8.98 -20.41 -5.55
CA THR A 189 -7.99 -20.03 -4.54
C THR A 189 -7.94 -21.05 -3.42
N ALA A 190 -6.89 -20.99 -2.60
CA ALA A 190 -6.67 -21.95 -1.53
C ALA A 190 -6.14 -21.26 -0.26
N THR A 191 -6.47 -21.83 0.89
CA THR A 191 -5.89 -21.48 2.19
C THR A 191 -5.42 -22.74 2.90
N HIS A 192 -4.35 -22.62 3.70
CA HIS A 192 -3.85 -23.67 4.58
C HIS A 192 -3.72 -23.10 5.99
N GLY A 193 -4.53 -23.63 6.91
CA GLY A 193 -4.87 -22.92 8.14
C GLY A 193 -5.43 -21.53 7.83
N ASP A 194 -4.94 -20.50 8.53
CA ASP A 194 -5.37 -19.11 8.34
C ASP A 194 -4.54 -18.33 7.31
N ARG A 195 -3.74 -19.01 6.47
CA ARG A 195 -2.86 -18.37 5.49
C ARG A 195 -3.28 -18.70 4.06
N PRO A 196 -3.25 -17.72 3.13
CA PRO A 196 -3.37 -18.00 1.70
C PRO A 196 -2.29 -18.97 1.24
N ALA A 197 -2.68 -20.00 0.49
CA ALA A 197 -1.77 -20.94 -0.14
C ALA A 197 -1.43 -20.44 -1.56
N GLU A 198 -0.13 -20.33 -1.86
CA GLU A 198 0.34 -19.85 -3.15
C GLU A 198 0.11 -20.91 -4.24
N MET A 199 -0.52 -20.57 -5.35
CA MET A 199 -0.72 -21.51 -6.45
C MET A 199 0.61 -21.80 -7.16
N LEU A 200 0.89 -23.10 -7.32
CA LEU A 200 2.01 -23.62 -8.09
C LEU A 200 1.59 -23.82 -9.54
N MET A 201 2.50 -23.49 -10.46
CA MET A 201 2.28 -23.71 -11.89
C MET A 201 2.45 -25.19 -12.22
N THR A 202 1.35 -25.88 -12.50
CA THR A 202 1.32 -27.24 -13.03
C THR A 202 1.49 -27.24 -14.56
N GLU A 203 1.78 -28.42 -15.15
CA GLU A 203 1.93 -28.58 -16.60
C GLU A 203 0.67 -28.18 -17.39
N ASP A 204 -0.50 -28.40 -16.78
CA ASP A 204 -1.82 -28.04 -17.28
C ASP A 204 -2.36 -26.70 -16.75
N ALA A 205 -1.53 -25.91 -16.04
CA ALA A 205 -1.94 -24.61 -15.49
C ALA A 205 -2.43 -23.62 -16.57
N PHE A 206 -1.98 -23.81 -17.81
CA PHE A 206 -2.35 -23.01 -18.98
C PHE A 206 -3.28 -23.72 -19.96
N ALA A 207 -3.84 -24.87 -19.59
CA ALA A 207 -4.80 -25.58 -20.42
C ALA A 207 -6.11 -24.77 -20.52
N ASN A 208 -6.13 -23.81 -21.47
CA ASN A 208 -7.29 -23.00 -21.83
C ASN A 208 -8.18 -23.79 -22.79
N ALA A 209 -8.81 -24.85 -22.29
CA ALA A 209 -9.80 -25.62 -23.03
C ALA A 209 -11.20 -25.11 -22.68
N GLN A 210 -11.96 -24.69 -23.69
CA GLN A 210 -13.39 -24.42 -23.52
C GLN A 210 -14.13 -25.74 -23.32
N VAL A 211 -15.10 -25.74 -22.40
CA VAL A 211 -15.93 -26.91 -22.13
C VAL A 211 -17.27 -26.68 -22.83
N PRO A 212 -17.60 -27.43 -23.89
CA PRO A 212 -18.89 -27.29 -24.57
C PRO A 212 -20.04 -27.70 -23.65
N SER A 213 -21.27 -27.29 -23.99
CA SER A 213 -22.47 -27.72 -23.28
C SER A 213 -22.56 -29.26 -23.25
N GLY A 214 -22.82 -29.82 -22.07
CA GLY A 214 -22.81 -31.26 -21.79
C GLY A 214 -21.40 -31.87 -21.61
N GLY A 215 -20.34 -31.07 -21.74
CA GLY A 215 -18.96 -31.50 -21.62
C GLY A 215 -18.43 -31.52 -20.19
N GLU A 216 -17.22 -32.08 -20.05
CA GLU A 216 -16.48 -32.17 -18.79
C GLU A 216 -14.98 -31.95 -19.05
N LEU A 217 -14.30 -31.28 -18.13
CA LEU A 217 -12.85 -31.08 -18.14
C LEU A 217 -12.30 -31.28 -16.73
N THR A 218 -11.17 -31.97 -16.61
CA THR A 218 -10.43 -32.05 -15.34
C THR A 218 -9.12 -31.31 -15.48
N ILE A 219 -8.83 -30.44 -14.51
CA ILE A 219 -7.58 -29.68 -14.41
C ILE A 219 -6.92 -29.95 -13.06
N THR A 220 -5.60 -30.05 -13.06
CA THR A 220 -4.79 -30.16 -11.85
C THR A 220 -4.46 -28.77 -11.36
N ARG A 221 -4.54 -28.55 -10.05
CA ARG A 221 -4.02 -27.36 -9.39
C ARG A 221 -3.15 -27.78 -8.24
N ALA A 222 -1.97 -27.18 -8.16
CA ALA A 222 -1.07 -27.38 -7.03
C ALA A 222 -0.91 -26.09 -6.24
N PHE A 223 -0.65 -26.21 -4.94
CA PHE A 223 -0.47 -25.10 -4.02
C PHE A 223 0.69 -25.37 -3.06
N LYS A 224 1.36 -24.29 -2.64
CA LYS A 224 2.33 -24.31 -1.55
C LYS A 224 1.60 -24.24 -0.23
N VAL A 225 1.91 -25.16 0.66
CA VAL A 225 1.35 -25.25 2.01
C VAL A 225 2.47 -25.34 3.05
N GLY A 226 2.14 -24.98 4.28
CA GLY A 226 3.10 -24.96 5.37
C GLY A 226 3.62 -26.36 5.75
N PRO A 227 4.74 -26.42 6.50
CA PRO A 227 5.33 -27.68 6.92
C PRO A 227 4.47 -28.43 7.95
N GLU A 228 3.67 -27.72 8.74
CA GLU A 228 2.81 -28.30 9.76
C GLU A 228 1.46 -28.78 9.17
N PRO A 229 0.87 -29.88 9.66
CA PRO A 229 -0.48 -30.28 9.28
C PRO A 229 -1.51 -29.22 9.67
N ALA A 230 -2.37 -28.85 8.74
CA ALA A 230 -3.47 -27.93 8.98
C ALA A 230 -4.63 -28.20 8.02
N GLU A 231 -5.76 -27.53 8.23
CA GLU A 231 -6.88 -27.60 7.29
C GLU A 231 -6.49 -26.94 5.96
N LEU A 232 -6.63 -27.69 4.87
CA LEU A 232 -6.59 -27.16 3.51
C LEU A 232 -8.02 -26.84 3.09
N GLN A 233 -8.23 -25.62 2.61
CA GLN A 233 -9.50 -25.18 2.04
C GLN A 233 -9.27 -24.70 0.60
N ILE A 234 -10.02 -25.22 -0.36
CA ILE A 234 -10.05 -24.80 -1.77
C ILE A 234 -11.37 -24.11 -2.03
N SER A 235 -11.34 -22.84 -2.41
CA SER A 235 -12.53 -22.10 -2.84
C SER A 235 -12.63 -22.02 -4.34
N VAL A 236 -13.84 -22.28 -4.85
CA VAL A 236 -14.15 -22.25 -6.27
C VAL A 236 -15.38 -21.36 -6.51
N ALA A 237 -15.25 -20.41 -7.44
CA ALA A 237 -16.34 -19.61 -7.96
C ALA A 237 -16.25 -19.50 -9.50
N PRO A 238 -17.32 -19.82 -10.25
CA PRO A 238 -17.28 -19.83 -11.71
C PRO A 238 -17.15 -18.44 -12.33
N ASN A 239 -17.60 -17.40 -11.63
CA ASN A 239 -17.49 -16.01 -12.04
C ASN A 239 -17.69 -15.07 -10.82
N MET A 240 -17.38 -13.78 -10.99
CA MET A 240 -17.51 -12.76 -9.93
C MET A 240 -18.95 -12.46 -9.50
N PHE A 241 -19.94 -13.00 -10.22
CA PHE A 241 -21.38 -12.86 -9.95
C PHE A 241 -22.01 -14.18 -9.48
N ALA A 242 -21.20 -15.21 -9.20
CA ALA A 242 -21.72 -16.49 -8.77
C ALA A 242 -22.47 -16.31 -7.45
N GLU A 243 -23.69 -16.87 -7.36
CA GLU A 243 -24.55 -16.72 -6.18
C GLU A 243 -23.87 -17.16 -4.88
N SER A 244 -22.94 -18.11 -4.96
CA SER A 244 -22.13 -18.52 -3.81
C SER A 244 -20.77 -19.09 -4.24
N THR A 245 -19.75 -18.79 -3.44
CA THR A 245 -18.47 -19.49 -3.47
C THR A 245 -18.60 -20.82 -2.74
N VAL A 246 -18.07 -21.88 -3.34
CA VAL A 246 -18.05 -23.21 -2.72
C VAL A 246 -16.68 -23.48 -2.14
N TYR A 247 -16.64 -23.97 -0.90
CA TYR A 247 -15.41 -24.23 -0.16
C TYR A 247 -15.27 -25.73 0.08
N TYR A 248 -14.24 -26.32 -0.50
CA TYR A 248 -13.83 -27.70 -0.24
C TYR A 248 -12.81 -27.72 0.88
N HIS A 249 -12.98 -28.54 1.90
CA HIS A 249 -12.07 -28.54 3.04
C HIS A 249 -11.73 -29.94 3.57
N GLY A 250 -10.56 -30.06 4.21
CA GLY A 250 -10.04 -31.29 4.81
C GLY A 250 -8.60 -31.12 5.29
N GLU A 251 -8.11 -32.04 6.13
CA GLU A 251 -6.74 -31.96 6.67
C GLU A 251 -5.66 -32.37 5.65
N PHE A 252 -4.51 -31.69 5.66
CA PHE A 252 -3.33 -32.00 4.83
C PHE A 252 -1.97 -31.59 5.44
#